data_AF-A0A1G0YM17-F1
#
_entry.id   AF-A0A1G0YM17-F1
#
_cell.length_a   1.000
_cell.length_b   1.000
_cell.length_c   1.000
_cell.angle_alpha   90.00
_cell.angle_beta   90.00
_cell.angle_gamma   90.00
#
_symmetry.space_group_name_H-M   'P 1'
#
loop_
_entity.id
_entity.type
_entity.pdbx_description
1 polymer ?
#
loop_
_entity_poly.entity_id
_entity_poly.type
_entity_poly.pdbx_seq_one_letter_code
_entity_poly.pdbx_strand_id
1 'polypeptide(L)' 'MPNVPLLINVVSRRVRQLIQGQRPLTKPDSPHMSNMDLALKEIAEGKLSAEIAFVPANKGPDENSMISL' A
#
# COMPACT_ATOMS: atom_id res chain seq x y z
N MET A 1 6.75 -9.46 6.50
CA MET A 1 5.79 -8.40 6.88
C MET A 1 5.68 -8.35 8.39
N PRO A 2 5.77 -7.17 9.03
CA PRO A 2 5.95 -7.03 10.48
C PRO A 2 4.69 -7.27 11.31
N ASN A 3 3.48 -7.13 10.74
CA ASN A 3 2.23 -7.49 11.43
C ASN A 3 1.09 -7.84 10.44
N VAL A 4 0.06 -8.50 10.94
CA VAL A 4 -1.10 -8.96 10.15
C VAL A 4 -1.95 -7.80 9.60
N PRO A 5 -2.29 -6.75 10.37
CA PRO A 5 -3.05 -5.62 9.83
C PRO A 5 -2.38 -4.95 8.62
N LEU A 6 -1.05 -4.77 8.67
CA LEU A 6 -0.29 -4.19 7.57
C LEU A 6 -0.30 -5.13 6.36
N LEU A 7 -0.14 -6.44 6.55
CA LEU A 7 -0.25 -7.41 5.46
C LEU A 7 -1.60 -7.28 4.76
N ILE A 8 -2.71 -7.26 5.51
CA ILE A 8 -4.06 -7.11 4.95
C ILE A 8 -4.16 -5.82 4.12
N ASN A 9 -3.64 -4.70 4.64
CA ASN A 9 -3.68 -3.42 3.96
C ASN A 9 -2.85 -3.41 2.67
N VAL A 10 -1.63 -3.97 2.71
CA VAL A 10 -0.73 -4.04 1.56
C VAL A 10 -1.34 -4.90 0.47
N VAL A 11 -1.84 -6.09 0.83
CA VAL A 11 -2.47 -7.00 -0.11
C VAL A 11 -3.72 -6.36 -0.72
N SER A 12 -4.58 -5.74 0.10
CA SER A 12 -5.80 -5.06 -0.38
C SER A 12 -5.48 -3.95 -1.37
N ARG A 13 -4.46 -3.12 -1.08
CA ARG A 13 -4.01 -2.06 -1.97
C ARG A 13 -3.45 -2.62 -3.27
N ARG A 14 -2.64 -3.69 -3.17
CA ARG A 14 -2.02 -4.30 -4.35
C ARG A 14 -3.05 -4.96 -5.27
N VAL A 15 -4.03 -5.66 -4.72
CA VAL A 15 -5.12 -6.25 -5.52
C VAL A 15 -5.86 -5.17 -6.31
N ARG A 16 -6.14 -4.00 -5.71
CA ARG A 16 -6.77 -2.88 -6.43
C ARG A 16 -5.90 -2.37 -7.58
N GLN A 17 -4.59 -2.27 -7.38
CA GLN A 17 -3.65 -1.89 -8.44
C GLN A 17 -3.67 -2.88 -9.61
N LEU A 18 -3.66 -4.19 -9.33
CA LEU A 18 -3.73 -5.23 -10.35
C LEU A 18 -5.05 -5.18 -11.13
N ILE A 19 -6.17 -4.96 -10.44
CA ILE A 19 -7.49 -4.75 -11.08
C ILE A 19 -7.47 -3.51 -11.99
N GLN A 20 -6.74 -2.46 -11.60
CA GLN A 20 -6.54 -1.25 -12.42
C GLN A 20 -5.54 -1.46 -13.58
N GLY A 21 -5.05 -2.68 -13.81
CA GLY A 21 -4.16 -3.01 -14.92
C GLY A 21 -2.68 -2.72 -14.65
N GLN A 22 -2.28 -2.45 -13.40
CA GLN A 22 -0.86 -2.35 -13.06
C GLN A 22 -0.17 -3.68 -13.33
N ARG A 23 1.02 -3.60 -13.92
CA ARG A 23 1.79 -4.79 -14.31
C ARG A 23 2.16 -5.63 -13.07
N PRO A 24 2.01 -6.96 -13.14
CA PRO A 24 2.57 -7.88 -12.15
C PRO A 24 4.09 -7.71 -12.03
N LEU A 25 4.58 -7.71 -10.79
CA LEU A 25 6.01 -7.72 -10.45
C LEU A 25 6.60 -9.12 -10.54
N THR A 26 5.76 -10.13 -10.39
CA THR A 26 6.10 -11.56 -10.47
C THR A 26 5.27 -12.24 -11.56
N LYS A 27 5.83 -13.28 -12.18
CA LYS A 27 5.11 -14.09 -13.17
C LYS A 27 3.99 -14.91 -12.49
N PRO A 28 2.74 -14.83 -12.97
CA PRO A 28 1.69 -15.73 -12.53
C PRO A 28 2.04 -17.20 -12.83
N ASP A 29 1.74 -18.09 -11.90
CA ASP A 29 2.00 -19.53 -12.09
C ASP A 29 1.03 -20.19 -13.07
N SER A 30 -0.17 -19.61 -13.21
CA SER A 30 -1.17 -20.06 -14.17
C SER A 30 -1.93 -18.86 -14.76
N PRO A 31 -2.57 -19.04 -15.94
CA PRO A 31 -3.41 -18.00 -16.54
C PRO A 31 -4.63 -17.60 -15.70
N HIS A 32 -5.04 -18.45 -14.76
CA HIS A 32 -6.21 -18.26 -13.91
C HIS A 32 -5.87 -17.86 -12.47
N MET A 33 -4.60 -17.58 -12.19
CA MET A 33 -4.16 -17.14 -10.87
C MET A 33 -4.90 -15.85 -10.48
N SER A 34 -5.48 -15.82 -9.28
CA SER A 34 -6.20 -14.64 -8.83
C SER A 34 -5.24 -13.49 -8.51
N ASN A 35 -5.74 -12.25 -8.60
CA ASN A 35 -4.96 -11.07 -8.16
C ASN A 35 -4.59 -11.14 -6.67
N MET A 36 -5.40 -11.83 -5.86
CA MET A 36 -5.16 -12.07 -4.44
C MET A 36 -3.91 -12.92 -4.25
N ASP A 37 -3.85 -14.08 -4.92
CA ASP A 37 -2.73 -15.01 -4.83
C ASP A 37 -1.45 -14.37 -5.40
N LEU A 38 -1.59 -13.63 -6.51
CA LEU A 38 -0.46 -12.94 -7.12
C LEU A 38 0.14 -11.88 -6.19
N ALA A 39 -0.70 -11.07 -5.52
CA ALA A 39 -0.24 -10.09 -4.55
C ALA A 39 0.47 -10.74 -3.35
N LEU A 40 -0.06 -11.87 -2.85
CA LEU A 40 0.59 -12.64 -1.78
C LEU A 40 1.93 -13.22 -2.22
N LYS A 41 2.02 -13.71 -3.47
CA LYS A 41 3.28 -14.21 -4.05
C LYS A 41 4.33 -13.10 -4.17
N GLU A 42 3.95 -11.93 -4.69
CA GLU A 42 4.86 -10.78 -4.79
C GLU A 42 5.41 -10.35 -3.43
N ILE A 43 4.59 -10.44 -2.36
CA ILE A 43 5.03 -10.20 -0.98
C ILE A 43 5.97 -11.30 -0.50
N ALA A 44 5.64 -12.57 -0.74
CA ALA A 44 6.46 -13.71 -0.33
C ALA A 44 7.84 -13.71 -1.01
N GLU A 45 7.92 -13.25 -2.26
CA GLU A 45 9.16 -13.06 -3.01
C GLU A 45 9.91 -11.75 -2.67
N GLY A 46 9.38 -10.94 -1.75
CA GLY A 46 10.00 -9.69 -1.32
C GLY A 46 9.98 -8.58 -2.37
N LYS A 47 9.13 -8.67 -3.40
CA LYS A 47 8.96 -7.63 -4.44
C LYS A 47 8.14 -6.44 -3.95
N LEU A 48 7.33 -6.65 -2.91
CA LEU A 48 6.53 -5.62 -2.25
C LEU A 48 7.03 -5.37 -0.84
N SER A 49 7.40 -4.12 -0.56
CA SER A 49 7.64 -3.61 0.78
C SER A 49 6.53 -2.62 1.18
N ALA A 50 6.39 -2.40 2.48
CA ALA A 50 5.44 -1.44 3.02
C ALA A 50 6.13 -0.59 4.07
N GLU A 51 6.01 0.72 3.91
CA GLU A 51 6.55 1.70 4.83
C GLU A 51 5.39 2.43 5.51
N ILE A 52 5.51 2.63 6.82
CA ILE A 52 4.56 3.43 7.58
C ILE A 52 5.03 4.88 7.49
N ALA A 53 4.49 5.62 6.52
CA ALA A 53 4.69 7.05 6.44
C ALA A 53 3.87 7.73 7.53
N PHE A 54 4.53 8.28 8.56
CA PHE A 54 3.89 9.21 9.47
C PHE A 54 3.76 10.54 8.74
N VAL A 55 2.57 10.83 8.21
CA VAL A 55 2.25 12.18 7.75
C VAL A 55 1.77 12.93 8.99
N PRO A 56 2.55 13.88 9.55
CA PRO A 56 2.04 14.71 10.62
C PRO A 56 0.78 15.40 10.11
N ALA A 57 -0.33 15.22 10.82
CA ALA A 57 -1.55 15.97 10.54
C ALA A 57 -1.15 17.45 10.46
N ASN A 58 -1.37 18.04 9.30
CA ASN A 58 -1.00 19.43 9.00
C ASN A 58 -1.45 20.28 10.20
N LYS A 59 -0.51 20.88 10.95
CA LYS A 59 -0.88 21.84 11.98
C LYS A 59 -1.73 22.87 11.25
N GLY A 60 -2.98 23.05 11.69
CA GLY A 60 -3.83 24.13 11.18
C GLY A 60 -3.08 25.46 11.27
N PRO A 61 -3.50 26.47 10.48
CA PRO A 61 -2.78 27.74 10.40
C PRO A 61 -2.49 28.25 11.81
N ASP A 62 -1.21 28.52 12.07
CA ASP A 62 -0.68 28.86 13.39
C ASP A 62 -1.54 29.97 14.02
N GLU A 63 -2.01 29.75 15.25
CA GLU A 63 -2.89 30.68 15.98
C GLU A 63 -2.29 32.10 16.10
N ASN A 64 -0.96 32.23 15.95
CA ASN A 64 -0.27 33.52 15.89
C ASN A 64 -0.61 34.38 14.67
N SER A 65 -1.16 33.82 13.58
CA SER A 65 -1.59 34.60 12.42
C SER A 65 -2.91 35.34 12.64
N MET A 66 -3.66 35.04 13.71
CA MET A 66 -4.94 35.70 14.01
C MET A 66 -4.82 36.94 14.93
N ILE A 67 -3.64 37.23 15.48
CA ILE A 67 -3.45 38.34 16.45
C ILE A 67 -2.85 39.60 15.79
N SER A 68 -2.49 39.53 14.51
CA SER A 68 -2.00 40.67 13.75
C SER A 68 -3.10 41.25 12.85
N LEU A 69 -4.01 42.05 13.42
CA LEU A 69 -4.82 43.09 12.76
C LEU A 69 -5.16 44.19 13.77
#